data_AF-A0A832TE17-F1
#
_entry.id   AF-A0A832TE17-F1
#
_cell.length_a   1.000
_cell.length_b   1.000
_cell.length_c   1.000
_cell.angle_alpha   90.00
_cell.angle_beta   90.00
_cell.angle_gamma   90.00
#
_symmetry.space_group_name_H-M   'P 1'
#
loop_
_entity.id
_entity.type
_entity.pdbx_description
1 polymer ?
#
loop_
_entity_poly.entity_id
_entity_poly.type
_entity_poly.pdbx_seq_one_letter_code
_entity_poly.pdbx_strand_id
1 'polypeptide(L)'
;RRGDEAYILGYPKALVRAQTKGIVAEPGFKASDGSRYDALDVTGTFGNSGSPYFIRRGKTLYWAGTVGALIPHRESHTSLFMLGIPIRQYKDLLTPVGTDAKTKAGNTPGDAGKPKR
;
A
#
# COMPACT_ATOMS: atom_id res chain seq x y z
N ARG A 1 -0.06 9.18 11.93
CA ARG A 1 0.14 10.57 12.42
C ARG A 1 1.63 10.76 12.62
N ARG A 2 2.13 12.00 12.65
CA ARG A 2 3.53 12.24 13.01
C ARG A 2 3.78 11.63 14.40
N GLY A 3 4.85 10.86 14.53
CA GLY A 3 5.22 10.16 15.77
C GLY A 3 4.50 8.83 16.02
N ASP A 4 3.56 8.39 15.17
CA ASP A 4 3.03 7.02 15.28
C ASP A 4 4.17 6.02 15.06
N GLU A 5 4.25 4.97 15.88
CA GLU A 5 5.23 3.90 15.65
C GLU A 5 4.96 3.23 14.31
N ALA A 6 6.00 3.09 13.50
CA ALA A 6 5.95 2.45 12.20
C ALA A 6 6.72 1.13 12.23
N TYR A 7 6.15 0.11 11.58
CA TYR A 7 6.72 -1.23 11.47
C TYR A 7 6.70 -1.66 10.02
N ILE A 8 7.82 -2.20 9.53
CA ILE A 8 7.93 -2.74 8.18
C ILE A 8 8.24 -4.22 8.29
N LEU A 9 7.47 -5.03 7.56
CA LEU A 9 7.71 -6.46 7.43
C LEU A 9 8.19 -6.73 6.01
N GLY A 10 9.50 -6.84 5.82
CA GLY A 10 10.10 -6.90 4.49
C GLY A 10 11.30 -7.83 4.40
N TYR A 11 12.02 -7.74 3.28
CA TYR A 11 13.22 -8.52 3.02
C TYR A 11 14.41 -7.59 2.75
N PRO A 12 15.12 -7.11 3.78
CA PRO A 12 16.32 -6.32 3.59
C PRO A 12 17.33 -7.06 2.71
N LYS A 13 17.84 -6.37 1.69
CA LYS A 13 18.74 -6.88 0.65
C LYS A 13 18.20 -8.11 -0.11
N ALA A 14 16.89 -8.37 -0.05
CA ALA A 14 16.25 -9.59 -0.56
C ALA A 14 16.82 -10.90 0.03
N LEU A 15 17.39 -10.86 1.24
CA LEU A 15 18.06 -12.01 1.85
C LEU A 15 17.15 -12.76 2.81
N VAL A 16 16.70 -12.07 3.86
CA VAL A 16 15.96 -12.67 4.97
C VAL A 16 14.77 -11.80 5.33
N ARG A 17 13.69 -12.43 5.78
CA ARG A 17 12.54 -11.71 6.32
C ARG A 17 12.98 -11.00 7.60
N ALA A 18 12.73 -9.70 7.70
CA ALA A 18 13.03 -8.91 8.88
C ALA A 18 11.89 -7.94 9.20
N GLN A 19 11.80 -7.62 10.48
CA GLN A 19 10.97 -6.54 10.99
C GLN A 19 11.86 -5.35 11.32
N THR A 20 11.55 -4.17 10.78
CA THR A 20 12.18 -2.92 11.21
C THR A 20 11.13 -2.01 11.85
N LYS A 21 11.55 -1.30 12.89
CA LYS A 21 10.72 -0.39 13.67
C LYS A 21 11.29 1.02 13.58
N GLY A 22 10.40 2.00 13.57
CA GLY A 22 10.74 3.40 13.75
C GLY A 22 9.47 4.23 13.93
N ILE A 23 9.41 5.41 13.32
CA ILE A 23 8.26 6.31 13.44
C ILE A 23 7.84 6.88 12.09
N VAL A 24 6.59 7.33 12.00
CA VAL A 24 6.15 8.23 10.94
C VAL A 24 6.71 9.63 11.24
N ALA A 25 7.79 10.02 10.58
CA ALA A 25 8.42 11.32 10.74
C ALA A 25 7.55 12.45 10.15
N GLU A 26 6.98 12.23 8.96
CA GLU A 26 6.11 13.22 8.32
C GLU A 26 4.99 12.55 7.50
N PRO A 27 3.74 12.55 8.00
CA PRO A 27 2.62 12.01 7.23
C PRO A 27 2.26 12.96 6.08
N GLY A 28 2.05 12.43 4.88
CA GLY A 28 1.66 13.23 3.72
C GLY A 28 2.74 14.21 3.22
N PHE A 29 4.01 13.93 3.51
CA PHE A 29 5.19 14.55 2.90
C PHE A 29 4.98 14.71 1.39
N LYS A 30 5.14 15.94 0.90
CA LYS A 30 4.99 16.28 -0.51
C LYS A 30 6.37 16.24 -1.18
N ALA A 31 6.56 15.29 -2.09
CA ALA A 31 7.75 15.23 -2.92
C ALA A 31 7.74 16.36 -3.98
N SER A 32 8.90 16.62 -4.58
CA SER A 32 9.09 17.70 -5.56
C SER A 32 8.24 17.53 -6.82
N ASP A 33 7.87 16.30 -7.17
CA ASP A 33 6.97 15.94 -8.28
C ASP A 33 5.47 16.14 -7.95
N GLY A 34 5.15 16.59 -6.73
CA GLY A 34 3.78 16.76 -6.25
C GLY A 34 3.15 15.50 -5.64
N SER A 35 3.81 14.35 -5.73
CA SER A 35 3.38 13.09 -5.11
C SER A 35 3.38 13.22 -3.59
N ARG A 36 2.50 12.47 -2.92
CA ARG A 36 2.40 12.47 -1.46
C ARG A 36 2.86 11.13 -0.90
N TYR A 37 3.72 11.14 0.09
CA TYR A 37 4.20 9.96 0.79
C TYR A 37 4.07 10.16 2.30
N ASP A 38 4.16 9.10 3.08
CA ASP A 38 4.47 9.23 4.49
C ASP A 38 5.99 9.04 4.65
N ALA A 39 6.73 10.03 5.16
CA ALA A 39 8.14 9.86 5.45
C ALA A 39 8.30 9.05 6.74
N LEU A 40 9.05 7.97 6.67
CA LEU A 40 9.27 7.01 7.75
C LEU A 40 10.73 7.08 8.18
N ASP A 41 10.98 7.33 9.46
CA ASP A 41 12.30 7.21 10.08
C ASP A 41 12.50 5.74 10.47
N VAL A 42 12.79 4.92 9.47
CA VAL A 42 12.97 3.48 9.61
C VAL A 42 14.16 3.08 8.75
N THR A 43 15.08 2.33 9.35
CA THR A 43 16.20 1.74 8.61
C THR A 43 15.67 0.78 7.55
N GLY A 44 16.04 1.03 6.30
CA GLY A 44 15.68 0.18 5.17
C GLY A 44 16.80 0.06 4.16
N THR A 45 16.74 -1.01 3.38
CA THR A 45 17.69 -1.30 2.31
C THR A 45 16.92 -1.62 1.03
N PHE A 46 17.63 -1.78 -0.09
CA PHE A 46 17.03 -2.40 -1.28
C PHE A 46 16.39 -3.74 -0.91
N GLY A 47 15.24 -4.08 -1.49
CA GLY A 47 14.43 -5.25 -1.11
C GLY A 47 13.35 -4.97 -0.05
N ASN A 48 13.38 -3.83 0.64
CA ASN A 48 12.23 -3.38 1.44
C ASN A 48 11.10 -2.77 0.60
N SER A 49 11.37 -2.28 -0.61
CA SER A 49 10.35 -1.73 -1.52
C SER A 49 9.21 -2.73 -1.76
N GLY A 50 7.96 -2.25 -1.75
CA GLY A 50 6.76 -3.07 -1.90
C GLY A 50 6.33 -3.80 -0.63
N SER A 51 7.15 -3.83 0.42
CA SER A 51 6.78 -4.42 1.71
C SER A 51 5.64 -3.65 2.37
N PRO A 52 4.74 -4.31 3.10
CA PRO A 52 3.74 -3.60 3.90
C PRO A 52 4.42 -2.84 5.04
N TYR A 53 3.93 -1.62 5.30
CA TYR A 53 4.21 -0.92 6.56
C TYR A 53 2.93 -0.74 7.36
N PHE A 54 3.09 -0.85 8.67
CA PHE A 54 2.03 -0.78 9.65
C PHE A 54 2.30 0.38 10.60
N ILE A 55 1.23 1.01 11.07
CA ILE A 55 1.30 1.99 12.16
C ILE A 55 0.61 1.41 13.39
N ARG A 56 1.22 1.60 14.56
CA ARG A 56 0.58 1.22 15.83
C ARG A 56 -0.17 2.41 16.40
N ARG A 57 -1.41 2.16 16.84
CA ARG A 57 -2.19 3.10 17.66
C ARG A 57 -2.74 2.35 18.85
N GLY A 58 -2.28 2.71 20.05
CA GLY A 58 -2.58 1.96 21.27
C GLY A 58 -2.10 0.52 21.18
N LYS A 59 -3.02 -0.44 21.30
CA LYS A 59 -2.72 -1.89 21.22
C LYS A 59 -2.93 -2.49 19.83
N THR A 60 -3.30 -1.68 18.83
CA THR A 60 -3.69 -2.17 17.50
C THR A 60 -2.69 -1.74 16.44
N LEU A 61 -2.33 -2.68 15.55
CA LEU A 61 -1.56 -2.42 14.34
C LEU A 61 -2.52 -2.23 13.16
N TYR A 62 -2.31 -1.15 12.41
CA TYR A 62 -3.08 -0.83 11.21
C TYR A 62 -2.18 -0.92 10.01
N TRP A 63 -2.63 -1.61 8.96
CA TRP A 63 -1.94 -1.55 7.69
C TRP A 63 -2.06 -0.14 7.11
N ALA A 64 -0.92 0.54 7.02
CA ALA A 64 -0.87 1.96 6.69
C ALA A 64 -0.52 2.21 5.22
N GLY A 65 0.07 1.23 4.55
CA GLY A 65 0.41 1.29 3.13
C GLY A 65 1.56 0.36 2.78
N THR A 66 2.27 0.67 1.69
CA THR A 66 3.46 -0.07 1.28
C THR A 66 4.69 0.82 1.29
N VAL A 67 5.87 0.24 1.44
CA VAL A 67 7.14 0.96 1.35
C VAL A 67 7.38 1.32 -0.12
N GLY A 68 7.39 2.62 -0.40
CA GLY A 68 7.88 3.23 -1.64
C GLY A 68 9.41 3.36 -1.65
N ALA A 69 9.94 3.87 -2.76
CA ALA A 69 11.37 3.93 -3.02
C ALA A 69 12.18 4.60 -1.89
N LEU A 70 13.41 4.13 -1.72
CA LEU A 70 14.40 4.68 -0.80
C LEU A 70 14.76 6.11 -1.22
N ILE A 71 14.90 7.02 -0.26
CA ILE A 71 15.61 8.29 -0.50
C ILE A 71 17.10 7.92 -0.52
N PRO A 72 17.77 7.84 -1.68
CA PRO A 72 19.17 7.47 -1.70
C PRO A 72 19.97 8.69 -1.26
N HIS A 73 20.53 8.66 -0.05
CA HIS A 73 21.68 9.51 0.22
C HIS A 73 22.84 8.89 -0.57
N ARG A 74 23.45 9.68 -1.48
CA ARG A 74 24.56 9.26 -2.36
C ARG A 74 25.45 8.24 -1.63
N GLU A 75 25.51 7.02 -2.19
CA GLU A 75 26.36 5.88 -1.76
C GLU A 75 25.92 5.03 -0.56
N SER A 76 24.79 5.32 0.08
CA SER A 76 24.38 4.53 1.24
C SER A 76 23.62 3.25 0.86
N HIS A 77 24.17 2.07 1.18
CA HIS A 77 23.47 0.77 1.07
C HIS A 77 22.25 0.64 2.01
N THR A 78 22.07 1.62 2.89
CA THR A 78 21.02 1.69 3.90
C THR A 78 20.52 3.13 3.95
N SER A 79 19.21 3.34 3.93
CA SER A 79 18.64 4.65 4.23
C SER A 79 18.09 4.65 5.65
N LEU A 80 18.28 5.76 6.35
CA LEU A 80 17.61 6.02 7.63
C LEU A 80 16.15 6.48 7.41
N PHE A 81 15.81 6.88 6.19
CA PHE A 81 14.47 7.29 5.82
C PHE A 81 13.91 6.48 4.64
N MET A 82 12.67 6.06 4.76
CA MET A 82 11.91 5.45 3.67
C MET A 82 10.63 6.23 3.40
N LEU A 83 10.19 6.19 2.15
CA LEU A 83 8.89 6.72 1.76
C LEU A 83 7.86 5.61 1.88
N GLY A 84 6.74 5.86 2.54
CA GLY A 84 5.57 5.01 2.53
C GLY A 84 4.55 5.53 1.53
N ILE A 85 4.05 4.66 0.64
CA ILE A 85 2.88 4.91 -0.20
C ILE A 85 1.64 4.64 0.66
N PRO A 86 0.89 5.67 1.08
CA PRO A 86 -0.16 5.51 2.05
C PRO A 86 -1.36 4.75 1.47
N ILE A 87 -2.02 3.91 2.28
CA ILE A 87 -3.14 3.05 1.87
C ILE A 87 -4.27 3.82 1.17
N ARG A 88 -4.46 5.09 1.55
CA ARG A 88 -5.44 6.01 0.96
C ARG A 88 -5.22 6.26 -0.54
N GLN A 89 -4.04 5.98 -1.09
CA GLN A 89 -3.75 6.09 -2.53
C GLN A 89 -4.13 4.82 -3.30
N TYR A 90 -4.35 3.71 -2.60
CA TYR A 90 -4.82 2.46 -3.21
C TYR A 90 -6.36 2.36 -3.21
N LYS A 91 -7.09 3.40 -2.77
CA LYS A 91 -8.56 3.35 -2.63
C LYS A 91 -9.25 2.85 -3.90
N ASP A 92 -8.82 3.37 -5.05
CA ASP A 92 -9.44 3.03 -6.32
C ASP A 92 -9.11 1.58 -6.76
N LEU A 93 -7.91 1.08 -6.39
CA LEU A 93 -7.44 -0.29 -6.65
C LEU A 93 -8.03 -1.33 -5.68
N LEU A 94 -8.48 -0.87 -4.51
CA LEU A 94 -9.12 -1.70 -3.48
C LEU A 94 -10.65 -1.70 -3.61
N THR A 95 -11.20 -0.94 -4.56
CA THR A 95 -12.60 -1.07 -4.97
C THR A 95 -12.79 -2.48 -5.55
N PRO A 96 -13.80 -3.24 -5.10
CA PRO A 96 -14.05 -4.56 -5.65
C PRO A 96 -14.17 -4.51 -7.18
N VAL A 97 -13.37 -5.31 -7.87
CA VAL A 97 -13.56 -5.58 -9.30
C VAL A 97 -14.90 -6.29 -9.45
N GLY A 98 -15.99 -5.54 -9.59
CA GLY A 98 -17.33 -6.13 -9.68
C GLY A 98 -18.53 -5.19 -9.44
N THR A 99 -18.37 -3.97 -8.94
CA THR A 99 -19.53 -3.08 -8.73
C THR A 99 -19.99 -2.31 -9.97
N ASP A 100 -19.27 -2.42 -11.09
CA ASP A 100 -19.64 -1.81 -12.38
C ASP A 100 -20.35 -2.78 -13.34
N ALA A 101 -20.78 -3.96 -12.89
CA ALA A 101 -21.74 -4.77 -13.62
C ALA A 101 -23.14 -4.15 -13.45
N LYS A 102 -23.37 -3.03 -14.15
CA LYS A 102 -24.72 -2.54 -14.42
C LYS A 102 -25.55 -3.70 -14.92
N THR A 103 -26.53 -4.04 -14.12
CA THR A 103 -27.74 -4.78 -14.41
C THR A 103 -28.25 -4.40 -15.82
N LYS A 104 -27.88 -5.17 -16.85
CA LYS A 104 -28.77 -5.42 -17.98
C LYS A 104 -29.65 -6.60 -17.58
N ALA A 105 -30.59 -6.33 -16.68
CA ALA A 105 -31.78 -7.16 -16.55
C ALA A 105 -32.56 -6.99 -17.85
N GLY A 106 -32.40 -7.97 -18.75
CA GLY A 106 -33.00 -7.96 -20.06
C GLY A 106 -32.64 -9.24 -20.80
N ASN A 107 -32.88 -10.37 -20.16
CA ASN A 107 -33.09 -11.66 -20.81
C ASN A 107 -33.84 -12.56 -19.83
N THR A 108 -35.16 -12.41 -19.84
CA THR A 108 -36.08 -13.37 -19.21
C THR A 108 -35.99 -14.68 -20.00
N PRO A 109 -35.64 -15.82 -19.38
CA PRO A 109 -35.75 -17.11 -20.03
C PRO A 109 -37.18 -17.62 -19.84
N GLY A 110 -37.95 -17.69 -20.91
CA GLY A 110 -39.26 -18.34 -20.87
C GLY A 110 -40.16 -17.97 -22.03
N ASP A 111 -40.03 -18.68 -23.15
CA ASP A 111 -41.20 -19.30 -23.78
C ASP A 111 -40.76 -20.43 -24.73
N ALA A 112 -40.82 -21.67 -24.24
CA ALA A 112 -40.70 -22.85 -25.07
C ALA A 112 -42.05 -23.13 -25.74
N GLY A 113 -42.37 -22.36 -26.79
CA GLY A 113 -43.59 -22.49 -27.59
C GLY A 113 -43.35 -23.19 -28.94
N LYS A 114 -43.59 -24.51 -28.94
CA LYS A 114 -43.81 -25.50 -30.03
C LYS A 114 -43.52 -25.14 -31.52
N PRO A 115 -42.95 -26.08 -32.30
CA PRO A 115 -42.77 -25.94 -33.75
C PRO A 115 -44.12 -26.02 -34.50
N LYS A 116 -44.34 -25.09 -35.43
CA LYS A 116 -45.40 -25.22 -36.45
C LYS A 116 -44.89 -26.11 -37.59
N ARG A 117 -45.80 -26.97 -38.07
CA ARG A 117 -45.66 -27.82 -39.27
C ARG A 117 -45.41 -26.99 -40.53
#